data_AF-A0A933BQG7-F1
#
_entry.id   AF-A0A933BQG7-F1
#
_cell.length_a   1.000
_cell.length_b   1.000
_cell.length_c   1.000
_cell.angle_alpha   90.00
_cell.angle_beta   90.00
_cell.angle_gamma   90.00
#
_symmetry.space_group_name_H-M   'P 1'
#
loop_
_entity.id
_entity.type
_entity.pdbx_description
1 polymer ?
#
loop_
_entity_poly.entity_id
_entity_poly.type
_entity_poly.pdbx_seq_one_letter_code
_entity_poly.pdbx_strand_id
1 'polypeptide(L)'
;MNNTLNIFGMLLAATFLFHATLSYMTDNIVDFETVALPPKRIEPSATRNPTVRVDAASRDVWTLLDFATGKTYSIQDPEKEKARLNEFKWDLGFQRTKIITNGGETNPRGAVGVVNLGKIDIDDVKEAPETGYLADTNAWGKLNNPSLADWYLYRTRTHNIESQKNVYVARTADKSYVKFRILNYYCNQNESDCATAMCPRDEAACITLEYVRQPSGERIFPAPVARESVAAIPSDRD
;
A
#
# COMPACT_ATOMS: atom_id res chain seq x y z
N MET A 1 60.42 -3.42 42.82
CA MET A 1 60.46 -3.18 41.37
C MET A 1 59.80 -4.33 40.60
N ASN A 2 58.58 -4.75 40.99
CA ASN A 2 57.88 -5.93 40.41
C ASN A 2 56.45 -5.65 39.92
N ASN A 3 55.86 -4.49 40.25
CA ASN A 3 54.45 -4.24 39.94
C ASN A 3 54.21 -4.05 38.44
N THR A 4 55.09 -3.33 37.75
CA THR A 4 54.97 -3.07 36.32
C THR A 4 55.08 -4.36 35.50
N LEU A 5 56.05 -5.23 35.82
CA LEU A 5 56.23 -6.51 35.12
C LEU A 5 55.03 -7.45 35.33
N ASN A 6 54.46 -7.48 36.54
CA ASN A 6 53.26 -8.26 36.84
C ASN A 6 52.02 -7.75 36.10
N ILE A 7 51.85 -6.42 35.99
CA ILE A 7 50.76 -5.80 35.23
C ILE A 7 50.89 -6.12 33.73
N PHE A 8 52.10 -6.01 33.17
CA PHE A 8 52.35 -6.38 31.77
C PHE A 8 52.09 -7.87 31.52
N GLY A 9 52.51 -8.74 32.44
CA GLY A 9 52.23 -10.18 32.36
C GLY A 9 50.73 -10.49 32.37
N MET A 10 49.96 -9.84 33.24
CA MET A 10 48.50 -10.00 33.30
C MET A 10 47.79 -9.51 32.02
N LEU A 11 48.21 -8.36 31.47
CA LEU A 11 47.64 -7.81 30.24
C LEU A 11 47.92 -8.72 29.03
N LEU A 12 49.13 -9.29 28.95
CA LEU A 12 49.49 -10.26 27.92
C LEU A 12 48.64 -11.53 28.02
N ALA A 13 48.47 -12.08 29.23
CA ALA A 13 47.64 -13.25 29.46
C ALA A 13 46.16 -12.99 29.11
N ALA A 14 45.61 -11.84 29.48
CA ALA A 14 44.24 -11.45 29.15
C ALA A 14 44.03 -11.29 27.64
N THR A 15 45.00 -10.67 26.95
CA THR A 15 44.96 -10.50 25.49
C THR A 15 45.01 -11.84 24.78
N PHE A 16 45.89 -12.75 25.24
CA PHE A 16 45.97 -14.11 24.69
C PHE A 16 44.68 -14.88 24.90
N LEU A 17 44.10 -14.82 26.11
CA LEU A 17 42.82 -15.46 26.42
C LEU A 17 41.70 -14.92 25.51
N PHE A 18 41.63 -13.59 25.35
CA PHE A 18 40.64 -12.95 24.48
C PHE A 18 40.76 -13.41 23.02
N HIS A 19 41.99 -13.45 22.47
CA HIS A 19 42.21 -13.90 21.10
C HIS A 19 41.90 -15.39 20.92
N ALA A 20 42.28 -16.23 21.89
CA ALA A 20 41.94 -17.65 21.87
C ALA A 20 40.41 -17.87 21.91
N THR A 21 39.69 -17.10 22.74
CA THR A 21 38.22 -17.16 22.77
C THR A 21 37.59 -16.65 21.49
N LEU A 22 38.12 -15.58 20.90
CA LEU A 22 37.60 -15.04 19.64
C LEU A 22 37.82 -16.03 18.49
N SER A 23 39.01 -16.64 18.41
CA SER A 23 39.34 -17.69 17.45
C SER A 23 38.43 -18.91 17.61
N TYR A 24 38.23 -19.37 18.85
CA TYR A 24 37.31 -20.46 19.13
C TYR A 24 35.88 -20.11 18.73
N MET A 25 35.41 -18.90 19.02
CA MET A 25 34.09 -18.46 18.60
C MET A 25 33.99 -18.39 17.07
N THR A 26 34.97 -17.85 16.35
CA THR A 26 34.93 -17.82 14.87
C THR A 26 34.90 -19.20 14.24
N ASP A 27 35.63 -20.16 14.81
CA ASP A 27 35.65 -21.54 14.29
C ASP A 27 34.39 -22.33 14.65
N ASN A 28 33.64 -21.89 15.66
CA ASN A 28 32.41 -22.54 16.16
C ASN A 28 31.14 -21.72 15.91
N ILE A 29 31.23 -20.58 15.23
CA ILE A 29 30.06 -19.93 14.66
C ILE A 29 29.58 -20.89 13.58
N VAL A 30 28.43 -21.51 13.84
CA VAL A 30 27.64 -22.09 12.76
C VAL A 30 27.39 -20.94 11.82
N ASP A 31 28.01 -20.97 10.64
CA ASP A 31 27.55 -20.16 9.52
C ASP A 31 26.09 -20.58 9.35
N PHE A 32 25.19 -19.77 9.92
CA PHE A 32 23.85 -19.68 9.39
C PHE A 32 24.06 -19.08 8.01
N GLU A 33 24.46 -19.93 7.07
CA GLU A 33 24.32 -19.66 5.66
C GLU A 33 22.94 -19.04 5.54
N THR A 34 22.93 -17.79 5.08
CA THR A 34 21.71 -17.04 4.89
C THR A 34 20.88 -17.87 3.92
N VAL A 35 19.99 -18.71 4.46
CA VAL A 35 19.03 -19.47 3.66
C VAL A 35 18.35 -18.40 2.84
N ALA A 36 18.62 -18.40 1.54
CA ALA A 36 18.06 -17.40 0.65
C ALA A 36 16.57 -17.39 0.93
N LEU A 37 16.05 -16.24 1.37
CA LEU A 37 14.62 -16.12 1.62
C LEU A 37 13.93 -16.68 0.38
N PRO A 38 12.92 -17.57 0.55
CA PRO A 38 12.21 -18.09 -0.59
C PRO A 38 11.84 -16.91 -1.48
N PRO A 39 12.14 -16.98 -2.79
CA PRO A 39 11.95 -15.85 -3.67
C PRO A 39 10.54 -15.33 -3.45
N LYS A 40 10.42 -14.04 -3.10
CA LYS A 40 9.12 -13.43 -2.89
C LYS A 40 8.30 -13.75 -4.14
N ARG A 41 7.18 -14.46 -3.97
CA ARG A 41 6.23 -14.71 -5.05
C ARG A 41 5.70 -13.36 -5.50
N ILE A 42 6.36 -12.77 -6.50
CA ILE A 42 5.85 -11.61 -7.22
C ILE A 42 4.90 -12.23 -8.22
N GLU A 43 3.66 -12.44 -7.81
CA GLU A 43 2.60 -12.71 -8.78
C GLU A 43 2.45 -11.40 -9.59
N PRO A 44 2.83 -11.38 -10.88
CA PRO A 44 2.53 -10.26 -11.73
C PRO A 44 1.04 -10.33 -12.02
N SER A 45 0.23 -9.83 -11.09
CA SER A 45 -1.20 -9.75 -11.31
C SER A 45 -1.46 -8.52 -12.17
N ALA A 46 -1.25 -8.65 -13.48
CA ALA A 46 -1.90 -7.77 -14.43
C ALA A 46 -3.41 -7.86 -14.14
N THR A 47 -3.99 -6.74 -13.68
CA THR A 47 -5.42 -6.72 -13.37
C THR A 47 -6.23 -6.75 -14.66
N ARG A 48 -7.37 -7.44 -14.62
CA ARG A 48 -8.38 -7.43 -15.69
C ARG A 48 -9.53 -6.47 -15.38
N ASN A 49 -9.53 -5.93 -14.17
CA ASN A 49 -10.54 -4.99 -13.71
C ASN A 49 -10.19 -3.58 -14.20
N PRO A 50 -11.20 -2.71 -14.39
CA PRO A 50 -10.96 -1.31 -14.68
C PRO A 50 -9.97 -0.67 -13.71
N THR A 51 -9.07 0.14 -14.24
CA THR A 51 -8.11 0.90 -13.44
C THR A 51 -8.35 2.40 -13.56
N VAL A 52 -8.06 3.12 -12.48
CA VAL A 52 -8.02 4.59 -12.46
C VAL A 52 -6.69 5.06 -11.89
N ARG A 53 -6.16 6.15 -12.45
CA ARG A 53 -4.97 6.83 -11.96
C ARG A 53 -5.39 8.13 -11.28
N VAL A 54 -4.87 8.37 -10.08
CA VAL A 54 -5.13 9.58 -9.30
C VAL A 54 -3.80 10.30 -9.09
N ASP A 55 -3.71 11.52 -9.59
CA ASP A 55 -2.59 12.40 -9.27
C ASP A 55 -2.79 13.00 -7.87
N ALA A 56 -1.98 12.54 -6.91
CA ALA A 56 -1.92 13.02 -5.54
C ALA A 56 -0.51 13.57 -5.21
N ALA A 57 0.24 14.03 -6.23
CA ALA A 57 1.60 14.51 -6.09
C ALA A 57 1.71 15.74 -5.17
N SER A 58 0.70 16.60 -5.18
CA SER A 58 0.65 17.82 -4.37
C SER A 58 0.67 17.52 -2.87
N ARG A 59 1.35 18.39 -2.12
CA ARG A 59 1.33 18.39 -0.65
C ARG A 59 0.27 19.32 -0.06
N ASP A 60 -0.29 20.20 -0.89
CA ASP A 60 -1.17 21.28 -0.49
C ASP A 60 -2.58 21.13 -1.09
N VAL A 61 -2.76 20.19 -2.00
CA VAL A 61 -4.02 19.93 -2.70
C VAL A 61 -4.36 18.45 -2.56
N TRP A 62 -5.62 18.20 -2.26
CA TRP A 62 -6.25 16.89 -2.29
C TRP A 62 -6.95 16.67 -3.62
N THR A 63 -6.82 15.46 -4.15
CA THR A 63 -7.53 15.02 -5.35
C THR A 63 -8.66 14.08 -4.94
N LEU A 64 -9.89 14.49 -5.19
CA LEU A 64 -11.12 13.76 -4.86
C LEU A 64 -11.56 12.94 -6.07
N LEU A 65 -11.67 11.63 -5.92
CA LEU A 65 -12.10 10.69 -6.96
C LEU A 65 -13.57 10.33 -6.80
N ASP A 66 -14.32 10.39 -7.91
CA ASP A 66 -15.64 9.79 -8.07
C ASP A 66 -15.51 8.44 -8.79
N PHE A 67 -15.83 7.33 -8.12
CA PHE A 67 -15.77 6.02 -8.78
C PHE A 67 -16.84 5.88 -9.87
N ALA A 68 -17.99 6.54 -9.73
CA ALA A 68 -19.09 6.38 -10.68
C ALA A 68 -18.74 6.93 -12.07
N THR A 69 -17.96 8.01 -12.12
CA THR A 69 -17.58 8.67 -13.38
C THR A 69 -16.10 8.59 -13.71
N GLY A 70 -15.25 8.20 -12.75
CA GLY A 70 -13.80 8.27 -12.86
C GLY A 70 -13.25 9.70 -12.83
N LYS A 71 -14.10 10.71 -12.58
CA LYS A 71 -13.69 12.12 -12.53
C LYS A 71 -12.96 12.43 -11.23
N THR A 72 -12.05 13.40 -11.32
CA THR A 72 -11.32 13.94 -10.18
C THR A 72 -11.62 15.42 -9.97
N TYR A 73 -11.63 15.84 -8.71
CA TYR A 73 -11.80 17.24 -8.27
C TYR A 73 -10.65 17.64 -7.35
N SER A 74 -10.38 18.94 -7.21
CA SER A 74 -9.29 19.43 -6.36
C SER A 74 -9.81 20.32 -5.24
N ILE A 75 -9.32 20.08 -4.02
CA ILE A 75 -9.61 20.90 -2.84
C ILE A 75 -8.31 21.14 -2.07
N GLN A 76 -8.10 22.34 -1.50
CA GLN A 76 -6.85 22.64 -0.81
C GLN A 76 -6.87 22.04 0.59
N ASP A 77 -7.91 22.35 1.35
CA ASP A 77 -8.03 21.94 2.75
C ASP A 77 -9.45 21.42 3.04
N PRO A 78 -9.66 20.10 3.06
CA PRO A 78 -10.97 19.52 3.32
C PRO A 78 -11.53 19.86 4.72
N GLU A 79 -10.68 20.19 5.69
CA GLU A 79 -11.13 20.57 7.04
C GLU A 79 -11.72 21.99 7.04
N LYS A 80 -11.19 22.89 6.21
CA LYS A 80 -11.65 24.29 6.09
C LYS A 80 -12.73 24.48 5.03
N GLU A 81 -12.70 23.69 3.96
CA GLU A 81 -13.57 23.84 2.79
C GLU A 81 -14.76 22.86 2.80
N LYS A 82 -15.33 22.54 3.96
CA LYS A 82 -16.43 21.56 4.11
C LYS A 82 -17.65 21.85 3.24
N ALA A 83 -17.99 23.13 3.00
CA ALA A 83 -19.08 23.49 2.11
C ALA A 83 -18.83 23.03 0.67
N ARG A 84 -17.60 23.27 0.18
CA ARG A 84 -17.15 22.94 -1.17
C ARG A 84 -17.09 21.43 -1.41
N LEU A 85 -16.79 20.63 -0.38
CA LEU A 85 -16.87 19.16 -0.47
C LEU A 85 -18.25 18.64 -0.90
N ASN A 86 -19.32 19.42 -0.66
CA ASN A 86 -20.69 19.06 -1.03
C ASN A 86 -21.09 19.50 -2.45
N GLU A 87 -20.24 20.26 -3.13
CA GLU A 87 -20.45 20.66 -4.54
C GLU A 87 -20.04 19.54 -5.51
N PHE A 88 -19.24 18.59 -5.05
CA PHE A 88 -18.72 17.48 -5.84
C PHE A 88 -19.37 16.17 -5.44
N LYS A 89 -19.59 15.29 -6.41
CA LYS A 89 -19.86 13.88 -6.17
C LYS A 89 -18.50 13.19 -6.13
N TRP A 90 -18.06 12.75 -4.96
CA TRP A 90 -16.76 12.10 -4.76
C TRP A 90 -16.85 11.05 -3.67
N ASP A 91 -15.96 10.07 -3.71
CA ASP A 91 -15.93 8.93 -2.78
C ASP A 91 -14.67 8.94 -1.92
N LEU A 92 -13.49 9.01 -2.56
CA LEU A 92 -12.18 8.98 -1.89
C LEU A 92 -11.37 10.22 -2.24
N GLY A 93 -10.64 10.77 -1.27
CA GLY A 93 -9.70 11.88 -1.46
C GLY A 93 -8.27 11.43 -1.20
N PHE A 94 -7.33 11.90 -2.02
CA PHE A 94 -5.93 11.50 -1.98
C PHE A 94 -5.01 12.70 -1.86
N GLN A 95 -4.02 12.62 -0.96
CA GLN A 95 -2.90 13.57 -0.86
C GLN A 95 -1.66 12.80 -0.43
N ARG A 96 -0.67 12.67 -1.32
CA ARG A 96 0.50 11.81 -1.09
C ARG A 96 0.05 10.40 -0.71
N THR A 97 0.42 9.92 0.48
CA THR A 97 0.01 8.61 1.00
C THR A 97 -1.27 8.66 1.82
N LYS A 98 -1.84 9.83 2.08
CA LYS A 98 -3.06 9.98 2.89
C LYS A 98 -4.28 9.73 2.01
N ILE A 99 -5.25 9.02 2.59
CA ILE A 99 -6.53 8.74 1.94
C ILE A 99 -7.65 9.08 2.92
N ILE A 100 -8.62 9.86 2.45
CA ILE A 100 -9.83 10.28 3.15
C ILE A 100 -11.06 9.78 2.38
N THR A 101 -12.20 9.75 3.04
CA THR A 101 -13.49 9.37 2.47
C THR A 101 -14.48 10.54 2.55
N ASN A 102 -15.47 10.53 1.66
CA ASN A 102 -16.60 11.46 1.74
C ASN A 102 -17.59 11.04 2.84
N GLY A 103 -17.15 11.07 4.09
CA GLY A 103 -17.94 10.70 5.26
C GLY A 103 -17.21 11.00 6.56
N GLY A 104 -17.94 10.93 7.68
CA GLY A 104 -17.39 11.15 9.01
C GLY A 104 -16.93 12.59 9.23
N GLU A 105 -15.78 12.77 9.90
CA GLU A 105 -15.25 14.09 10.24
C GLU A 105 -14.91 14.95 9.02
N THR A 106 -14.49 14.30 7.92
CA THR A 106 -14.16 14.95 6.65
C THR A 106 -15.39 15.63 6.04
N ASN A 107 -16.49 14.90 5.90
CA ASN A 107 -17.77 15.47 5.46
C ASN A 107 -18.95 14.88 6.25
N PRO A 108 -19.53 15.62 7.22
CA PRO A 108 -20.66 15.17 8.02
C PRO A 108 -21.94 14.88 7.22
N ARG A 109 -22.06 15.41 6.00
CA ARG A 109 -23.19 15.10 5.08
C ARG A 109 -22.90 13.91 4.17
N GLY A 110 -21.64 13.52 4.08
CA GLY A 110 -21.19 12.36 3.34
C GLY A 110 -21.51 11.06 4.10
N ALA A 111 -21.72 9.98 3.35
CA ALA A 111 -22.05 8.67 3.90
C ALA A 111 -21.05 7.59 3.49
N VAL A 112 -19.91 7.99 2.92
CA VAL A 112 -18.89 7.03 2.49
C VAL A 112 -18.18 6.46 3.71
N GLY A 113 -18.04 5.15 3.68
CA GLY A 113 -17.25 4.40 4.64
C GLY A 113 -16.58 3.24 3.94
N VAL A 114 -15.48 2.75 4.52
CA VAL A 114 -14.63 1.72 3.91
C VAL A 114 -14.40 0.59 4.90
N VAL A 115 -14.46 -0.63 4.40
CA VAL A 115 -14.01 -1.84 5.10
C VAL A 115 -12.77 -2.39 4.40
N ASN A 116 -11.78 -2.79 5.18
CA ASN A 116 -10.56 -3.45 4.71
C ASN A 116 -10.71 -4.97 4.89
N LEU A 117 -10.67 -5.71 3.79
CA LEU A 117 -10.78 -7.18 3.78
C LEU A 117 -9.41 -7.87 3.84
N GLY A 118 -8.33 -7.10 3.87
CA GLY A 118 -6.97 -7.59 3.87
C GLY A 118 -6.53 -8.15 2.52
N LYS A 119 -5.51 -8.99 2.54
CA LYS A 119 -4.86 -9.51 1.34
C LYS A 119 -5.56 -10.78 0.84
N ILE A 120 -6.66 -10.57 0.12
CA ILE A 120 -7.44 -11.62 -0.57
C ILE A 120 -7.45 -11.37 -2.08
N ASP A 121 -7.94 -12.32 -2.86
CA ASP A 121 -8.22 -12.06 -4.28
C ASP A 121 -9.45 -11.14 -4.39
N ILE A 122 -9.33 -10.07 -5.19
CA ILE A 122 -10.44 -9.16 -5.44
C ILE A 122 -11.59 -9.87 -6.16
N ASP A 123 -11.29 -10.87 -6.98
CA ASP A 123 -12.26 -11.64 -7.74
C ASP A 123 -13.10 -12.57 -6.84
N ASP A 124 -12.58 -12.93 -5.66
CA ASP A 124 -13.31 -13.73 -4.65
C ASP A 124 -14.37 -12.91 -3.89
N VAL A 125 -14.27 -11.58 -3.92
CA VAL A 125 -15.26 -10.68 -3.29
C VAL A 125 -16.49 -10.56 -4.20
N LYS A 126 -17.45 -11.46 -4.00
CA LYS A 126 -18.71 -11.52 -4.77
C LYS A 126 -19.81 -10.60 -4.23
N GLU A 127 -19.76 -10.31 -2.94
CA GLU A 127 -20.76 -9.49 -2.26
C GLU A 127 -20.09 -8.48 -1.31
N ALA A 128 -20.54 -7.25 -1.31
CA ALA A 128 -20.11 -6.20 -0.39
C ALA A 128 -20.55 -6.54 1.04
N PRO A 129 -19.72 -6.40 2.09
CA PRO A 129 -20.14 -6.68 3.47
C PRO A 129 -21.34 -5.87 3.96
N GLU A 130 -22.07 -6.36 4.97
CA GLU A 130 -23.20 -5.64 5.59
C GLU A 130 -22.75 -4.50 6.51
N THR A 131 -21.69 -4.76 7.26
CA THR A 131 -21.22 -3.92 8.35
C THR A 131 -19.70 -3.76 8.30
N GLY A 132 -19.14 -2.95 9.20
CA GLY A 132 -17.69 -2.74 9.29
C GLY A 132 -17.15 -1.59 8.43
N TYR A 133 -18.03 -0.81 7.80
CA TYR A 133 -17.63 0.40 7.08
C TYR A 133 -17.26 1.51 8.07
N LEU A 134 -15.98 1.89 8.06
CA LEU A 134 -15.46 2.97 8.88
C LEU A 134 -15.39 4.25 8.04
N ALA A 135 -15.99 5.31 8.56
CA ALA A 135 -15.83 6.66 8.03
C ALA A 135 -14.58 7.34 8.60
N ASP A 136 -14.27 8.53 8.11
CA ASP A 136 -13.10 9.26 8.59
C ASP A 136 -13.27 9.76 10.00
N THR A 137 -12.16 9.75 10.72
CA THR A 137 -12.04 10.24 12.10
C THR A 137 -10.93 11.26 12.17
N ASN A 138 -10.94 12.08 13.23
CA ASN A 138 -9.82 12.93 13.57
C ASN A 138 -8.89 12.19 14.54
N ALA A 139 -7.71 11.82 14.07
CA ALA A 139 -6.68 11.17 14.87
C ALA A 139 -5.50 12.15 15.06
N TRP A 140 -5.36 12.69 16.28
CA TRP A 140 -4.30 13.65 16.65
C TRP A 140 -4.26 14.91 15.77
N GLY A 141 -5.43 15.49 15.47
CA GLY A 141 -5.54 16.72 14.67
C GLY A 141 -5.35 16.50 13.18
N LYS A 142 -5.53 15.26 12.69
CA LYS A 142 -5.41 14.91 11.28
C LYS A 142 -6.59 14.03 10.87
N LEU A 143 -7.21 14.37 9.73
CA LEU A 143 -8.17 13.49 9.09
C LEU A 143 -7.50 12.18 8.66
N ASN A 144 -8.13 11.07 9.01
CA ASN A 144 -7.69 9.74 8.65
C ASN A 144 -8.87 8.76 8.59
N ASN A 145 -8.84 7.84 7.63
CA ASN A 145 -9.71 6.68 7.63
C ASN A 145 -9.00 5.46 8.24
N PRO A 146 -9.49 4.88 9.36
CA PRO A 146 -8.81 3.76 10.01
C PRO A 146 -8.63 2.53 9.09
N SER A 147 -9.58 2.27 8.18
CA SER A 147 -9.48 1.14 7.24
C SER A 147 -8.38 1.33 6.21
N LEU A 148 -7.99 2.57 5.90
CA LEU A 148 -7.05 2.91 4.84
C LEU A 148 -5.69 3.39 5.35
N ALA A 149 -5.53 3.61 6.66
CA ALA A 149 -4.32 4.19 7.25
C ALA A 149 -3.04 3.42 6.87
N ASP A 150 -3.13 2.09 6.87
CA ASP A 150 -2.00 1.18 6.62
C ASP A 150 -2.10 0.51 5.23
N TRP A 151 -2.49 1.24 4.19
CA TRP A 151 -2.60 0.67 2.84
C TRP A 151 -1.25 0.31 2.19
N TYR A 152 -0.14 0.85 2.72
CA TYR A 152 1.20 0.72 2.17
C TYR A 152 2.23 0.27 3.20
N LEU A 153 3.39 -0.15 2.71
CA LEU A 153 4.61 -0.37 3.46
C LEU A 153 5.68 0.61 2.97
N TYR A 154 6.44 1.16 3.90
CA TYR A 154 7.63 1.94 3.58
C TYR A 154 8.85 1.03 3.48
N ARG A 155 9.41 0.89 2.27
CA ARG A 155 10.65 0.14 2.05
C ARG A 155 11.84 0.99 2.50
N THR A 156 12.34 0.76 3.70
CA THR A 156 13.45 1.55 4.28
C THR A 156 14.74 1.51 3.45
N ARG A 157 15.05 0.39 2.78
CA ARG A 157 16.24 0.26 1.93
C ARG A 157 16.20 1.17 0.69
N THR A 158 15.05 1.25 0.02
CA THR A 158 14.90 2.01 -1.23
C THR A 158 14.16 3.34 -1.04
N HIS A 159 13.67 3.60 0.17
CA HIS A 159 12.80 4.72 0.52
C HIS A 159 11.51 4.80 -0.32
N ASN A 160 11.05 3.67 -0.85
CA ASN A 160 9.85 3.58 -1.69
C ASN A 160 8.59 3.23 -0.89
N ILE A 161 7.44 3.62 -1.44
CA ILE A 161 6.11 3.24 -0.96
C ILE A 161 5.64 2.02 -1.76
N GLU A 162 5.38 0.91 -1.07
CA GLU A 162 4.86 -0.31 -1.67
C GLU A 162 3.41 -0.54 -1.22
N SER A 163 2.49 -0.78 -2.16
CA SER A 163 1.13 -1.15 -1.81
C SER A 163 1.10 -2.50 -1.10
N GLN A 164 0.31 -2.62 -0.02
CA GLN A 164 0.03 -3.91 0.60
C GLN A 164 -0.90 -4.79 -0.22
N LYS A 165 -1.53 -4.23 -1.27
CA LYS A 165 -2.46 -4.93 -2.15
C LYS A 165 -3.66 -5.53 -1.40
N ASN A 166 -4.06 -4.88 -0.32
CA ASN A 166 -5.29 -5.20 0.39
C ASN A 166 -6.50 -4.88 -0.48
N VAL A 167 -7.55 -5.68 -0.35
CA VAL A 167 -8.84 -5.45 -1.00
C VAL A 167 -9.74 -4.70 -0.02
N TYR A 168 -10.37 -3.66 -0.53
CA TYR A 168 -11.27 -2.79 0.20
C TYR A 168 -12.65 -2.81 -0.43
N VAL A 169 -13.68 -2.55 0.38
CA VAL A 169 -15.01 -2.24 -0.12
C VAL A 169 -15.45 -0.90 0.45
N ALA A 170 -15.86 0.02 -0.42
CA ALA A 170 -16.47 1.28 -0.03
C ALA A 170 -17.96 1.27 -0.34
N ARG A 171 -18.75 1.83 0.58
CA ARG A 171 -20.10 2.31 0.27
C ARG A 171 -19.95 3.71 -0.35
N THR A 172 -20.31 3.88 -1.61
CA THR A 172 -20.11 5.13 -2.36
C THR A 172 -21.17 6.18 -2.02
N ALA A 173 -20.92 7.44 -2.38
CA ALA A 173 -21.79 8.57 -2.07
C ALA A 173 -23.19 8.44 -2.72
N ASP A 174 -23.28 7.68 -3.82
CA ASP A 174 -24.55 7.35 -4.51
C ASP A 174 -25.29 6.14 -3.88
N LYS A 175 -24.85 5.66 -2.71
CA LYS A 175 -25.38 4.49 -2.00
C LYS A 175 -25.16 3.14 -2.70
N SER A 176 -24.25 3.07 -3.66
CA SER A 176 -23.78 1.80 -4.24
C SER A 176 -22.55 1.26 -3.49
N TYR A 177 -21.98 0.17 -3.99
CA TYR A 177 -20.72 -0.38 -3.50
C TYR A 177 -19.66 -0.44 -4.59
N VAL A 178 -18.40 -0.25 -4.18
CA VAL A 178 -17.22 -0.47 -5.01
C VAL A 178 -16.22 -1.31 -4.22
N LYS A 179 -15.72 -2.39 -4.82
CA LYS A 179 -14.51 -3.06 -4.34
C LYS A 179 -13.30 -2.51 -5.07
N PHE A 180 -12.21 -2.27 -4.38
CA PHE A 180 -11.00 -1.70 -4.98
C PHE A 180 -9.74 -2.20 -4.29
N ARG A 181 -8.63 -2.07 -4.99
CA ARG A 181 -7.28 -2.37 -4.48
C ARG A 181 -6.33 -1.34 -5.05
N ILE A 182 -5.46 -0.80 -4.20
CA ILE A 182 -4.40 0.09 -4.64
C ILE A 182 -3.28 -0.80 -5.20
N LEU A 183 -2.92 -0.59 -6.47
CA LEU A 183 -1.91 -1.40 -7.14
C LEU A 183 -0.52 -0.80 -6.96
N ASN A 184 -0.39 0.50 -7.17
CA ASN A 184 0.91 1.17 -7.24
C ASN A 184 0.81 2.64 -6.81
N TYR A 185 1.87 3.18 -6.22
CA TYR A 185 2.04 4.59 -5.84
C TYR A 185 2.79 5.43 -6.88
N TYR A 186 3.43 4.77 -7.85
CA TYR A 186 4.23 5.35 -8.92
C TYR A 186 3.65 4.92 -10.28
N CYS A 187 2.53 5.51 -10.72
CA CYS A 187 1.74 5.00 -11.86
C CYS A 187 2.49 4.83 -13.19
N ASN A 188 3.64 5.49 -13.36
CA ASN A 188 4.46 5.43 -14.56
C ASN A 188 5.64 4.45 -14.43
N GLN A 189 5.81 3.82 -13.26
CA GLN A 189 6.86 2.83 -12.99
C GLN A 189 6.25 1.45 -12.81
N ASN A 190 6.97 0.42 -13.24
CA ASN A 190 6.62 -0.93 -12.83
C ASN A 190 7.05 -1.13 -11.37
N GLU A 191 6.23 -1.82 -10.58
CA GLU A 191 6.52 -2.05 -9.16
C GLU A 191 7.83 -2.86 -8.98
N SER A 192 8.15 -3.73 -9.94
CA SER A 192 9.43 -4.45 -10.00
C SER A 192 10.64 -3.52 -10.04
N ASP A 193 10.50 -2.39 -10.73
CA ASP A 193 11.60 -1.45 -10.94
C ASP A 193 11.87 -0.68 -9.64
N CYS A 194 10.82 -0.46 -8.84
CA CYS A 194 10.90 0.12 -7.49
C CYS A 194 11.33 -0.90 -6.40
N ALA A 195 11.54 -2.18 -6.73
CA ALA A 195 11.87 -3.19 -5.72
C ALA A 195 13.33 -3.11 -5.27
N THR A 196 14.25 -2.85 -6.19
CA THR A 196 15.71 -2.88 -5.94
C THR A 196 16.36 -1.51 -5.98
N ALA A 197 15.68 -0.48 -6.50
CA ALA A 197 16.16 0.89 -6.57
C ALA A 197 15.09 1.89 -6.10
N MET A 198 15.53 3.10 -5.73
CA MET A 198 14.61 4.20 -5.42
C MET A 198 13.88 4.64 -6.69
N CYS A 199 12.55 4.75 -6.62
CA CYS A 199 11.77 5.26 -7.74
C CYS A 199 11.80 6.79 -7.81
N PRO A 200 11.65 7.37 -9.02
CA PRO A 200 11.72 8.82 -9.20
C PRO A 200 10.73 9.56 -8.29
N ARG A 201 11.20 10.63 -7.66
CA ARG A 201 10.41 11.37 -6.65
C ARG A 201 9.34 12.27 -7.26
N ASP A 202 9.58 12.72 -8.48
CA ASP A 202 8.67 13.49 -9.33
C ASP A 202 7.49 12.67 -9.82
N GLU A 203 7.64 11.34 -9.89
CA GLU A 203 6.55 10.41 -10.24
C GLU A 203 5.81 9.85 -9.00
N ALA A 204 6.24 10.26 -7.80
CA ALA A 204 5.65 9.78 -6.55
C ALA A 204 4.24 10.36 -6.32
N ALA A 205 3.37 9.51 -5.77
CA ALA A 205 1.95 9.82 -5.51
C ALA A 205 1.10 10.00 -6.76
N CYS A 206 1.49 9.36 -7.86
CA CYS A 206 0.53 9.00 -8.89
C CYS A 206 0.00 7.60 -8.59
N ILE A 207 -1.19 7.52 -7.99
CA ILE A 207 -1.73 6.28 -7.44
C ILE A 207 -2.55 5.56 -8.50
N THR A 208 -2.27 4.28 -8.73
CA THR A 208 -3.08 3.41 -9.60
C THR A 208 -3.96 2.52 -8.74
N LEU A 209 -5.27 2.57 -8.97
CA LEU A 209 -6.25 1.69 -8.33
C LEU A 209 -6.88 0.80 -9.39
N GLU A 210 -7.13 -0.46 -9.06
CA GLU A 210 -8.16 -1.25 -9.72
C GLU A 210 -9.46 -1.16 -8.92
N TYR A 211 -10.59 -1.25 -9.61
CA TYR A 211 -11.88 -1.21 -8.97
C TYR A 211 -12.95 -1.94 -9.78
N VAL A 212 -13.95 -2.45 -9.06
CA VAL A 212 -15.16 -3.01 -9.63
C VAL A 212 -16.34 -2.39 -8.91
N ARG A 213 -17.19 -1.71 -9.68
CA ARG A 213 -18.44 -1.17 -9.17
C ARG A 213 -19.54 -2.20 -9.28
N GLN A 214 -20.45 -2.12 -8.34
CA GLN A 214 -21.73 -2.77 -8.48
C GLN A 214 -22.64 -1.99 -9.46
N PRO A 215 -23.40 -2.68 -10.32
CA PRO A 215 -24.55 -2.10 -10.99
C PRO A 215 -25.73 -1.98 -10.01
N SER A 216 -25.90 -0.79 -9.43
CA SER A 216 -27.04 -0.29 -8.63
C SER A 216 -27.82 -1.24 -7.69
N GLY A 217 -27.80 -0.92 -6.39
CA GLY A 217 -28.88 -1.23 -5.43
C GLY A 217 -28.84 -2.59 -4.73
N GLU A 218 -28.09 -3.56 -5.26
CA GLU A 218 -27.88 -4.86 -4.60
C GLU A 218 -26.65 -4.80 -3.67
N ARG A 219 -26.11 -5.94 -3.20
CA ARG A 219 -24.73 -6.02 -2.64
C ARG A 219 -23.79 -6.86 -3.50
N ILE A 220 -24.28 -7.40 -4.61
CA ILE A 220 -23.56 -8.33 -5.48
C ILE A 220 -22.68 -7.55 -6.48
N PHE A 221 -21.43 -7.98 -6.63
CA PHE A 221 -20.50 -7.50 -7.65
C PHE A 221 -20.64 -8.31 -8.94
N PRO A 222 -20.40 -7.69 -10.11
CA PRO A 222 -20.39 -8.42 -11.37
C PRO A 222 -19.31 -9.50 -11.36
N ALA A 223 -19.57 -10.60 -12.08
CA ALA A 223 -18.60 -11.67 -12.23
C ALA A 223 -17.31 -11.15 -12.90
N PRO A 224 -16.13 -11.66 -12.49
CA PRO A 224 -14.88 -11.30 -13.14
C PRO A 224 -14.92 -11.61 -14.64
N VAL A 225 -14.34 -10.73 -15.46
CA VAL A 225 -14.16 -10.97 -16.90
C VAL A 225 -13.32 -12.23 -17.09
N ALA A 226 -13.71 -13.19 -17.92
CA ALA A 226 -12.98 -14.46 -18.12
C ALA A 226 -11.56 -14.23 -18.70
N ARG A 227 -10.58 -15.09 -18.38
CA ARG A 227 -9.28 -15.08 -19.07
C ARG A 227 -9.52 -15.62 -20.48
N GLU A 228 -9.31 -14.82 -21.52
CA GLU A 228 -9.10 -15.40 -22.85
C GLU A 228 -7.84 -16.26 -22.75
N SER A 229 -7.98 -17.57 -23.01
CA SER A 229 -6.83 -18.46 -23.10
C SER A 229 -5.98 -17.99 -24.27
N VAL A 230 -4.77 -17.49 -23.98
CA VAL A 230 -3.76 -17.28 -25.02
C VAL A 230 -3.52 -18.64 -25.66
N ALA A 231 -4.03 -18.82 -26.87
CA ALA A 231 -3.74 -20.00 -27.67
C ALA A 231 -2.23 -20.10 -27.82
N ALA A 232 -1.66 -21.25 -27.48
CA ALA A 232 -0.25 -21.53 -27.70
C ALA A 232 0.08 -21.28 -29.18
N ILE A 233 0.99 -20.35 -29.44
CA ILE A 233 1.56 -20.14 -30.77
C ILE A 233 2.25 -21.46 -31.17
N PRO A 234 1.92 -22.07 -32.31
CA PRO A 234 2.63 -23.25 -32.77
C PRO A 234 4.10 -22.89 -32.97
N SER A 235 4.99 -23.68 -32.37
CA SER A 235 6.42 -23.63 -32.66
C SER A 235 6.64 -24.12 -34.09
N ASP A 236 6.69 -23.19 -35.05
CA ASP A 236 7.26 -23.50 -36.37
C ASP A 236 8.75 -23.81 -36.18
N ARG A 237 9.10 -25.06 -36.44
CA ARG A 237 10.47 -25.50 -36.69
C ARG A 237 10.72 -25.32 -38.18
N ASP A 238 11.74 -24.54 -38.52
CA ASP A 238 12.55 -24.72 -39.72
C ASP A 238 14.01 -24.98 -39.29
#